data_AF-A0A382BL00-F1
#
_entry.id   AF-A0A382BL00-F1
#
_cell.length_a   1.000
_cell.length_b   1.000
_cell.length_c   1.000
_cell.angle_alpha   90.00
_cell.angle_beta   90.00
_cell.angle_gamma   90.00
#
_symmetry.space_group_name_H-M   'P 1'
#
loop_
_entity.id
_entity.type
_entity.pdbx_description
1 polymer ?
#
loop_
_entity_poly.entity_id
_entity_poly.type
_entity_poly.pdbx_seq_one_letter_code
_entity_poly.pdbx_strand_id
1 'polypeptide(L)'
;MLFVAVVWLSSLLGLLAEGHTVKVTRHFNENPHWDGYRNRLLPEKLPIIRQYFGHQESNHAGGGNPGEIGGTVQRSVTRAYYAKVIPGRTFHDKLAASGKFAVTRADGGSGVLIGWFHHTSRGWRTPNSIGFRIDGNGGNYRLFYEYGTSKWRTGGGGAFEGPRWQTTKTKPFQADGTIHQWSLAYDPDGNEKQGIMTFTLDGKTYPLPLSQSHKSDGANFNRFGIWNLQANGDRMDFYIDDLVLDGTPQDFSSDAGWEGVGNQVEFEERIIRPFHDFGYSQTNHTGGEPGELGGIIYRDEKPAYYGAMVETLTLENELEATGKIALTDAGSDSAFYLGWFNSATKMDNKIPEHKARQKNYLAILVEGPSRVGHYFRPSYGTSTGEGLTAPHPVTRKEPPIIRPDGQIHEWSMRYSPSEAGDKGQVRITLDGKAHTLNLRPGDKARGAKFDRFGIFNMQSGGHHVRVYIDELTHTSKAKTGN
;
A
#
# COMPACT_ATOMS: atom_id res chain seq x y z
N MET A 1 -67.49 54.98 16.98
CA MET A 1 -66.24 55.77 17.05
C MET A 1 -65.11 54.84 17.44
N LEU A 2 -64.01 54.93 16.69
CA LEU A 2 -62.80 54.08 16.63
C LEU A 2 -62.48 53.16 17.83
N PHE A 3 -62.37 51.86 17.54
CA PHE A 3 -61.49 50.93 18.27
C PHE A 3 -60.11 50.99 17.61
N VAL A 4 -59.08 51.38 18.36
CA VAL A 4 -57.67 51.23 17.96
C VAL A 4 -57.16 49.93 18.55
N ALA A 5 -56.94 48.92 17.69
CA ALA A 5 -56.33 47.66 18.06
C ALA A 5 -54.80 47.82 18.06
N VAL A 6 -54.19 47.55 19.22
CA VAL A 6 -52.74 47.39 19.37
C VAL A 6 -52.38 46.01 18.82
N VAL A 7 -51.66 45.96 17.70
CA VAL A 7 -51.11 44.72 17.14
C VAL A 7 -49.77 44.44 17.83
N TRP A 8 -49.73 43.40 18.65
CA TRP A 8 -48.49 42.79 19.12
C TRP A 8 -47.86 41.97 17.98
N LEU A 9 -46.71 42.41 17.48
CA LEU A 9 -45.86 41.64 16.58
C LEU A 9 -45.15 40.56 17.41
N SER A 10 -45.66 39.33 17.39
CA SER A 10 -44.93 38.17 17.90
C SER A 10 -43.87 37.75 16.88
N SER A 11 -42.60 37.94 17.23
CA SER A 11 -41.43 37.43 16.55
C SER A 11 -41.42 35.88 16.59
N LEU A 12 -41.81 35.24 15.49
CA LEU A 12 -41.51 33.84 15.25
C LEU A 12 -40.01 33.73 14.93
N LEU A 13 -39.20 33.43 15.95
CA LEU A 13 -37.90 32.81 15.74
C LEU A 13 -38.14 31.42 15.15
N GLY A 14 -37.85 31.26 13.86
CA GLY A 14 -37.75 29.93 13.26
C GLY A 14 -36.57 29.20 13.89
N LEU A 15 -36.84 28.27 14.81
CA LEU A 15 -35.92 27.16 15.05
C LEU A 15 -35.85 26.38 13.74
N LEU A 16 -34.71 26.47 13.04
CA LEU A 16 -34.34 25.46 12.06
C LEU A 16 -34.32 24.13 12.80
N ALA A 17 -35.22 23.21 12.45
CA ALA A 17 -35.20 21.86 12.98
C ALA A 17 -33.83 21.23 12.64
N GLU A 18 -32.96 21.10 13.64
CA GLU A 18 -31.78 20.26 13.57
C GLU A 18 -32.25 18.86 13.22
N GLY A 19 -32.00 18.43 11.98
CA GLY A 19 -32.43 17.12 11.53
C GLY A 19 -31.80 16.04 12.41
N HIS A 20 -32.61 15.31 13.16
CA HIS A 20 -32.17 14.22 14.03
C HIS A 20 -31.30 13.21 13.25
N THR A 21 -30.10 12.96 13.76
CA THR A 21 -29.21 11.91 13.26
C THR A 21 -29.51 10.59 13.96
N VAL A 22 -29.25 9.48 13.27
CA VAL A 22 -29.41 8.11 13.78
C VAL A 22 -28.14 7.31 13.53
N LYS A 23 -27.95 6.24 14.32
CA LYS A 23 -26.89 5.25 14.09
C LYS A 23 -27.44 4.10 13.27
N VAL A 24 -26.70 3.72 12.22
CA VAL A 24 -27.03 2.60 11.34
C VAL A 24 -25.92 1.57 11.46
N THR A 25 -26.27 0.37 11.93
CA THR A 25 -25.37 -0.77 12.05
C THR A 25 -25.56 -1.76 10.90
N ARG A 26 -24.45 -2.33 10.42
CA ARG A 26 -24.40 -3.37 9.39
C ARG A 26 -23.38 -4.43 9.78
N HIS A 27 -23.82 -5.68 9.74
CA HIS A 27 -23.00 -6.88 9.94
C HIS A 27 -22.70 -7.60 8.63
N PHE A 28 -23.17 -7.07 7.50
CA PHE A 28 -22.95 -7.62 6.16
C PHE A 28 -23.24 -9.13 5.99
N ASN A 29 -24.09 -9.76 6.81
CA ASN A 29 -24.54 -11.14 6.59
C ASN A 29 -25.30 -11.32 5.25
N GLU A 30 -25.74 -10.22 4.65
CA GLU A 30 -26.37 -10.14 3.33
C GLU A 30 -25.84 -8.93 2.56
N ASN A 31 -25.96 -8.96 1.23
CA ASN A 31 -25.58 -7.85 0.39
C ASN A 31 -26.48 -6.64 0.70
N PRO A 32 -25.92 -5.50 1.15
CA PRO A 32 -26.73 -4.36 1.55
C PRO A 32 -27.22 -3.53 0.35
N HIS A 33 -26.87 -3.93 -0.88
CA HIS A 33 -27.22 -3.27 -2.13
C HIS A 33 -26.88 -1.76 -2.13
N TRP A 34 -25.72 -1.42 -1.55
CA TRP A 34 -25.22 -0.05 -1.53
C TRP A 34 -24.86 0.47 -2.91
N ASP A 35 -24.84 1.79 -3.02
CA ASP A 35 -24.53 2.50 -4.24
C ASP A 35 -23.05 2.35 -4.59
N GLY A 36 -22.77 2.10 -5.87
CA GLY A 36 -21.44 1.77 -6.36
C GLY A 36 -21.13 2.46 -7.68
N TYR A 37 -19.93 3.03 -7.79
CA TYR A 37 -19.44 3.66 -9.00
C TYR A 37 -18.01 3.21 -9.26
N ARG A 38 -17.77 2.56 -10.41
CA ARG A 38 -16.43 2.07 -10.82
C ARG A 38 -15.72 1.21 -9.76
N ASN A 39 -16.47 0.58 -8.86
CA ASN A 39 -15.93 -0.27 -7.79
C ASN A 39 -15.76 -1.74 -8.21
N ARG A 40 -16.49 -2.19 -9.23
CA ARG A 40 -16.34 -3.50 -9.88
C ARG A 40 -15.88 -3.30 -11.32
N LEU A 41 -14.57 -3.15 -11.52
CA LEU A 41 -13.96 -3.03 -12.84
C LEU A 41 -13.09 -4.26 -13.09
N LEU A 42 -13.21 -4.84 -14.27
CA LEU A 42 -12.25 -5.83 -14.77
C LEU A 42 -11.89 -5.46 -16.21
N PRO A 43 -10.65 -5.74 -16.65
CA PRO A 43 -10.34 -5.63 -18.07
C PRO A 43 -11.13 -6.69 -18.84
N GLU A 44 -11.40 -6.43 -20.12
CA GLU A 44 -12.07 -7.38 -21.01
C GLU A 44 -11.28 -8.69 -21.13
N LYS A 45 -9.95 -8.60 -21.12
CA LYS A 45 -9.03 -9.73 -21.14
C LYS A 45 -8.03 -9.58 -20.01
N LEU A 46 -7.89 -10.63 -19.22
CA LEU A 46 -6.89 -10.67 -18.16
C LEU A 46 -5.50 -10.93 -18.78
N PRO A 47 -4.46 -10.20 -18.38
CA PRO A 47 -3.08 -10.50 -18.74
C PRO A 47 -2.69 -11.86 -18.17
N ILE A 48 -2.02 -12.64 -19.01
CA ILE A 48 -1.44 -13.92 -18.64
C ILE A 48 -0.04 -13.67 -18.07
N ILE A 49 0.16 -14.11 -16.84
CA ILE A 49 1.46 -14.10 -16.16
C ILE A 49 2.13 -15.44 -16.38
N ARG A 50 3.43 -15.38 -16.67
CA ARG A 50 4.30 -16.55 -16.83
C ARG A 50 5.47 -16.44 -15.88
N GLN A 51 5.64 -17.45 -15.04
CA GLN A 51 6.82 -17.64 -14.22
C GLN A 51 7.45 -18.95 -14.65
N TYR A 52 8.63 -18.88 -15.26
CA TYR A 52 9.38 -20.04 -15.74
C TYR A 52 10.85 -19.86 -15.37
N PHE A 53 11.13 -20.04 -14.09
CA PHE A 53 12.47 -19.87 -13.55
C PHE A 53 12.78 -20.93 -12.48
N GLY A 54 14.08 -21.14 -12.22
CA GLY A 54 14.58 -22.17 -11.32
C GLY A 54 15.95 -22.63 -11.77
N HIS A 55 16.31 -23.87 -11.49
CA HIS A 55 17.48 -24.50 -12.13
C HIS A 55 17.29 -24.59 -13.65
N GLN A 56 18.36 -24.34 -14.40
CA GLN A 56 18.42 -24.44 -15.86
C GLN A 56 19.72 -25.12 -16.28
N GLU A 57 19.64 -26.06 -17.23
CA GLU A 57 20.80 -26.65 -17.90
C GLU A 57 21.34 -25.71 -19.00
N SER A 58 21.71 -24.49 -18.63
CA SER A 58 22.25 -23.45 -19.52
C SER A 58 23.55 -22.84 -18.95
N ASN A 59 24.14 -21.87 -19.64
CA ASN A 59 25.34 -21.18 -19.17
C ASN A 59 25.33 -19.69 -19.59
N HIS A 60 24.25 -18.99 -19.28
CA HIS A 60 24.09 -17.57 -19.59
C HIS A 60 24.89 -16.68 -18.62
N ALA A 61 25.06 -17.08 -17.36
CA ALA A 61 25.83 -16.35 -16.35
C ALA A 61 27.35 -16.64 -16.39
N GLY A 62 27.80 -17.53 -17.28
CA GLY A 62 29.22 -17.78 -17.56
C GLY A 62 29.96 -18.50 -16.43
N GLY A 63 29.31 -19.49 -15.81
CA GLY A 63 29.94 -20.44 -14.92
C GLY A 63 30.85 -21.42 -15.66
N GLY A 64 31.62 -22.18 -14.88
CA GLY A 64 32.59 -23.14 -15.41
C GLY A 64 31.96 -24.33 -16.14
N ASN A 65 30.74 -24.73 -15.75
CA ASN A 65 29.98 -25.84 -16.34
C ASN A 65 28.54 -25.40 -16.63
N PRO A 66 27.80 -26.09 -17.52
CA PRO A 66 26.36 -25.88 -17.67
C PRO A 66 25.62 -26.15 -16.36
N GLY A 67 24.64 -25.30 -16.05
CA GLY A 67 23.89 -25.34 -14.80
C GLY A 67 23.86 -23.98 -14.10
N GLU A 68 22.69 -23.36 -13.97
CA GLU A 68 22.54 -22.06 -13.31
C GLU A 68 21.13 -21.89 -12.73
N ILE A 69 20.91 -20.87 -11.90
CA ILE A 69 19.56 -20.46 -11.50
C ILE A 69 19.14 -19.31 -12.42
N GLY A 70 17.96 -19.42 -13.04
CA GLY A 70 17.47 -18.36 -13.89
C GLY A 70 16.24 -18.73 -14.69
N GLY A 71 16.01 -17.97 -15.75
CA GLY A 71 14.87 -18.11 -16.65
C GLY A 71 14.01 -16.85 -16.67
N THR A 72 12.74 -17.01 -17.07
CA THR A 72 11.79 -15.91 -17.22
C THR A 72 11.08 -15.61 -15.90
N VAL A 73 11.31 -14.42 -15.37
CA VAL A 73 10.62 -13.87 -14.21
C VAL A 73 9.71 -12.72 -14.67
N GLN A 74 8.42 -12.78 -14.35
CA GLN A 74 7.48 -11.71 -14.65
C GLN A 74 7.03 -10.97 -13.40
N ARG A 75 6.88 -9.64 -13.49
CA ARG A 75 6.24 -8.85 -12.43
C ARG A 75 4.79 -9.26 -12.29
N SER A 76 4.42 -9.67 -11.09
CA SER A 76 3.06 -10.08 -10.72
C SER A 76 2.88 -9.83 -9.24
N VAL A 77 1.70 -9.39 -8.80
CA VAL A 77 1.44 -9.26 -7.36
C VAL A 77 1.32 -10.62 -6.67
N THR A 78 1.13 -11.69 -7.45
CA THR A 78 1.23 -13.06 -6.96
C THR A 78 2.70 -13.41 -6.76
N ARG A 79 3.02 -13.88 -5.56
CA ARG A 79 4.40 -14.24 -5.18
C ARG A 79 4.86 -15.49 -5.94
N ALA A 80 6.09 -15.40 -6.46
CA ALA A 80 6.86 -16.52 -6.97
C ALA A 80 8.31 -16.44 -6.48
N TYR A 81 8.92 -17.57 -6.13
CA TYR A 81 10.35 -17.66 -5.80
C TYR A 81 10.93 -19.04 -6.09
N TYR A 82 12.26 -19.09 -6.18
CA TYR A 82 13.07 -20.30 -6.20
C TYR A 82 14.27 -20.05 -5.28
N ALA A 83 14.33 -20.78 -4.17
CA ALA A 83 15.22 -20.42 -3.07
C ALA A 83 15.67 -21.61 -2.22
N LYS A 84 16.91 -21.52 -1.73
CA LYS A 84 17.45 -22.41 -0.70
C LYS A 84 16.76 -22.14 0.63
N VAL A 85 16.33 -23.20 1.31
CA VAL A 85 15.96 -23.12 2.73
C VAL A 85 17.23 -22.93 3.55
N ILE A 86 17.24 -21.92 4.41
CA ILE A 86 18.38 -21.62 5.30
C ILE A 86 17.94 -21.66 6.76
N PRO A 87 18.88 -21.85 7.72
CA PRO A 87 18.61 -21.58 9.12
C PRO A 87 18.06 -20.16 9.32
N GLY A 88 17.22 -19.96 10.33
CA GLY A 88 16.67 -18.65 10.65
C GLY A 88 17.78 -17.62 10.90
N ARG A 89 17.73 -16.50 10.18
CA ARG A 89 18.67 -15.37 10.30
C ARG A 89 17.92 -14.08 10.60
N THR A 90 18.63 -13.09 11.13
CA THR A 90 18.08 -11.79 11.53
C THR A 90 19.05 -10.65 11.22
N PHE A 91 18.68 -9.42 11.55
CA PHE A 91 19.61 -8.28 11.57
C PHE A 91 20.70 -8.35 12.65
N HIS A 92 20.79 -9.43 13.42
CA HIS A 92 21.90 -9.68 14.34
C HIS A 92 22.94 -10.66 13.78
N ASP A 93 22.67 -11.25 12.62
CA ASP A 93 23.56 -12.19 11.95
C ASP A 93 24.38 -11.47 10.88
N LYS A 94 25.63 -11.93 10.69
CA LYS A 94 26.39 -11.59 9.47
C LYS A 94 25.86 -12.41 8.31
N LEU A 95 25.69 -11.77 7.17
CA LEU A 95 25.22 -12.40 5.93
C LEU A 95 26.18 -12.04 4.80
N ALA A 96 26.54 -13.00 3.95
CA ALA A 96 27.35 -12.74 2.77
C ALA A 96 26.95 -13.64 1.60
N ALA A 97 26.82 -13.04 0.42
CA ALA A 97 26.61 -13.77 -0.81
C ALA A 97 27.34 -13.10 -1.97
N SER A 98 27.79 -13.87 -2.94
CA SER A 98 28.44 -13.37 -4.15
C SER A 98 28.23 -14.31 -5.31
N GLY A 99 28.40 -13.82 -6.52
CA GLY A 99 28.42 -14.66 -7.71
C GLY A 99 28.51 -13.86 -8.98
N LYS A 100 28.06 -14.46 -10.07
CA LYS A 100 27.89 -13.81 -11.37
C LYS A 100 26.42 -13.71 -11.72
N PHE A 101 26.05 -12.72 -12.50
CA PHE A 101 24.73 -12.71 -13.13
C PHE A 101 24.78 -12.19 -14.56
N ALA A 102 23.77 -12.56 -15.34
CA ALA A 102 23.50 -12.01 -16.66
C ALA A 102 22.00 -11.71 -16.83
N VAL A 103 21.69 -10.68 -17.62
CA VAL A 103 20.32 -10.36 -18.04
C VAL A 103 20.31 -10.40 -19.56
N THR A 104 19.59 -11.35 -20.15
CA THR A 104 19.50 -11.52 -21.60
C THR A 104 18.27 -10.85 -22.20
N ARG A 105 17.34 -10.44 -21.33
CA ARG A 105 16.14 -9.68 -21.70
C ARG A 105 15.61 -8.89 -20.51
N ALA A 106 15.21 -7.64 -20.74
CA ALA A 106 14.48 -6.86 -19.75
C ALA A 106 13.40 -6.00 -20.43
N ASP A 107 12.13 -6.34 -20.26
CA ASP A 107 11.02 -5.49 -20.73
C ASP A 107 10.86 -4.26 -19.81
N GLY A 108 10.07 -3.26 -20.22
CA GLY A 108 9.92 -1.99 -19.50
C GLY A 108 9.48 -2.12 -18.04
N GLY A 109 8.40 -2.86 -17.78
CA GLY A 109 7.87 -3.05 -16.43
C GLY A 109 8.35 -4.34 -15.77
N SER A 110 9.60 -4.76 -15.92
CA SER A 110 10.08 -6.08 -15.45
C SER A 110 11.00 -6.00 -14.22
N GLY A 111 11.17 -7.09 -13.47
CA GLY A 111 12.16 -7.10 -12.39
C GLY A 111 12.15 -8.32 -11.48
N VAL A 112 13.33 -8.60 -10.93
CA VAL A 112 13.65 -9.72 -10.05
C VAL A 112 14.47 -9.22 -8.87
N LEU A 113 14.30 -9.84 -7.71
CA LEU A 113 15.13 -9.60 -6.53
C LEU A 113 15.93 -10.85 -6.20
N ILE A 114 17.12 -10.63 -5.63
CA ILE A 114 18.06 -11.66 -5.22
C ILE A 114 18.56 -11.34 -3.81
N GLY A 115 18.59 -12.35 -2.93
CA GLY A 115 19.08 -12.19 -1.56
C GLY A 115 18.33 -13.04 -0.52
N TRP A 116 18.32 -12.56 0.73
CA TRP A 116 17.66 -13.19 1.87
C TRP A 116 16.25 -12.65 2.06
N PHE A 117 15.29 -13.53 2.34
CA PHE A 117 13.91 -13.14 2.61
C PHE A 117 13.21 -14.14 3.53
N HIS A 118 12.05 -13.76 4.07
CA HIS A 118 11.13 -14.70 4.70
C HIS A 118 10.18 -15.29 3.66
N HIS A 119 9.93 -16.59 3.68
CA HIS A 119 8.98 -17.23 2.76
C HIS A 119 7.55 -16.66 2.82
N THR A 120 7.16 -15.94 3.88
CA THR A 120 5.85 -15.23 3.96
C THR A 120 5.88 -13.80 3.45
N SER A 121 7.04 -13.23 3.11
CA SER A 121 7.14 -11.84 2.68
C SER A 121 6.36 -11.58 1.40
N ARG A 122 5.68 -10.42 1.34
CA ARG A 122 4.86 -9.98 0.21
C ARG A 122 5.00 -8.50 -0.07
N GLY A 123 4.59 -8.09 -1.27
CA GLY A 123 4.65 -6.72 -1.75
C GLY A 123 5.99 -6.33 -2.39
N TRP A 124 5.96 -5.25 -3.18
CA TRP A 124 7.10 -4.77 -3.97
C TRP A 124 8.21 -4.09 -3.14
N ARG A 125 7.92 -3.70 -1.90
CA ARG A 125 8.87 -3.30 -0.86
C ARG A 125 8.87 -4.38 0.21
N THR A 126 9.45 -5.51 -0.14
CA THR A 126 9.33 -6.78 0.58
C THR A 126 9.80 -6.62 2.04
N PRO A 127 8.93 -6.86 3.05
CA PRO A 127 9.37 -6.87 4.45
C PRO A 127 10.23 -8.10 4.71
N ASN A 128 10.96 -8.11 5.82
CA ASN A 128 11.84 -9.22 6.18
C ASN A 128 12.74 -9.66 5.02
N SER A 129 13.44 -8.72 4.38
CA SER A 129 14.38 -9.04 3.30
C SER A 129 15.66 -8.20 3.34
N ILE A 130 16.72 -8.73 2.77
CA ILE A 130 17.95 -8.05 2.37
C ILE A 130 18.26 -8.54 0.96
N GLY A 131 18.37 -7.64 -0.01
CA GLY A 131 18.62 -8.05 -1.39
C GLY A 131 19.00 -6.91 -2.32
N PHE A 132 19.29 -7.28 -3.56
CA PHE A 132 19.35 -6.34 -4.67
C PHE A 132 18.29 -6.66 -5.71
N ARG A 133 17.82 -5.61 -6.39
CA ARG A 133 16.76 -5.66 -7.40
C ARG A 133 17.33 -5.26 -8.75
N ILE A 134 17.01 -6.07 -9.74
CA ILE A 134 17.19 -5.73 -11.16
C ILE A 134 15.84 -5.24 -11.67
N ASP A 135 15.81 -4.00 -12.16
CA ASP A 135 14.59 -3.29 -12.57
C ASP A 135 14.69 -2.98 -14.07
N GLY A 136 13.79 -3.57 -14.86
CA GLY A 136 13.78 -3.41 -16.31
C GLY A 136 13.43 -1.99 -16.76
N ASN A 137 13.89 -1.65 -17.96
CA ASN A 137 13.74 -0.35 -18.59
C ASN A 137 13.82 -0.48 -20.13
N GLY A 138 13.07 -1.44 -20.69
CA GLY A 138 12.83 -1.56 -22.14
C GLY A 138 14.08 -1.87 -22.95
N GLY A 139 14.61 -3.08 -22.83
CA GLY A 139 15.89 -3.52 -23.37
C GLY A 139 17.08 -3.22 -22.46
N ASN A 140 16.84 -2.46 -21.39
CA ASN A 140 17.86 -2.06 -20.42
C ASN A 140 17.41 -2.42 -18.99
N TYR A 141 18.29 -2.27 -18.01
CA TYR A 141 17.93 -2.38 -16.61
C TYR A 141 18.74 -1.45 -15.68
N ARG A 142 18.21 -1.26 -14.48
CA ARG A 142 18.83 -0.56 -13.35
C ARG A 142 18.99 -1.53 -12.19
N LEU A 143 20.01 -1.29 -11.38
CA LEU A 143 20.26 -2.04 -10.16
C LEU A 143 19.94 -1.18 -8.94
N PHE A 144 19.18 -1.75 -8.02
CA PHE A 144 18.89 -1.20 -6.72
C PHE A 144 19.31 -2.21 -5.65
N TYR A 145 19.55 -1.75 -4.44
CA TYR A 145 19.81 -2.59 -3.29
C TYR A 145 18.97 -2.10 -2.13
N GLU A 146 18.33 -3.01 -1.41
CA GLU A 146 17.28 -2.68 -0.46
C GLU A 146 17.14 -3.70 0.67
N TYR A 147 16.55 -3.25 1.77
CA TYR A 147 16.17 -4.09 2.90
C TYR A 147 14.76 -3.73 3.40
N GLY A 148 14.12 -4.71 4.03
CA GLY A 148 12.83 -4.58 4.69
C GLY A 148 12.85 -5.17 6.09
N THR A 149 12.29 -4.44 7.05
CA THR A 149 12.15 -4.85 8.46
C THR A 149 10.87 -5.66 8.68
N SER A 150 10.71 -6.25 9.86
CA SER A 150 9.49 -6.94 10.28
C SER A 150 8.30 -6.00 10.47
N LYS A 151 8.57 -4.70 10.70
CA LYS A 151 7.55 -3.65 10.85
C LYS A 151 7.25 -2.91 9.55
N TRP A 152 7.58 -3.49 8.39
CA TRP A 152 7.34 -2.91 7.06
C TRP A 152 8.11 -1.63 6.75
N ARG A 153 9.08 -1.25 7.60
CA ARG A 153 10.03 -0.19 7.25
C ARG A 153 11.05 -0.68 6.27
N THR A 154 11.42 0.16 5.31
CA THR A 154 12.38 -0.19 4.26
C THR A 154 13.45 0.87 4.07
N GLY A 155 14.61 0.45 3.58
CA GLY A 155 15.68 1.31 3.12
C GLY A 155 16.25 0.78 1.81
N GLY A 156 16.89 1.66 1.03
CA GLY A 156 17.47 1.24 -0.24
C GLY A 156 18.22 2.36 -0.94
N GLY A 157 19.02 1.96 -1.92
CA GLY A 157 19.76 2.84 -2.81
C GLY A 157 19.84 2.26 -4.21
N GLY A 158 20.51 2.99 -5.11
CA GLY A 158 20.69 2.59 -6.49
C GLY A 158 22.17 2.48 -6.85
N ALA A 159 22.49 1.61 -7.79
CA ALA A 159 23.85 1.44 -8.31
C ALA A 159 24.19 2.52 -9.37
N PHE A 160 23.86 3.78 -9.10
CA PHE A 160 24.01 4.92 -10.01
C PHE A 160 24.41 6.18 -9.23
N GLU A 161 24.81 7.23 -9.95
CA GLU A 161 25.20 8.51 -9.36
C GLU A 161 23.99 9.38 -8.95
N GLY A 162 24.10 10.09 -7.84
CA GLY A 162 23.07 11.04 -7.39
C GLY A 162 21.88 10.40 -6.69
N PRO A 163 20.92 11.21 -6.21
CA PRO A 163 19.87 10.77 -5.28
C PRO A 163 18.72 10.00 -5.95
N ARG A 164 18.59 10.09 -7.27
CA ARG A 164 17.47 9.55 -8.05
C ARG A 164 17.95 9.08 -9.42
N TRP A 165 17.42 7.95 -9.88
CA TRP A 165 17.78 7.42 -11.20
C TRP A 165 17.25 8.30 -12.34
N GLN A 166 16.18 9.07 -12.11
CA GLN A 166 15.65 10.00 -13.11
C GLN A 166 16.59 11.17 -13.41
N THR A 167 17.54 11.44 -12.51
CA THR A 167 18.49 12.56 -12.61
C THR A 167 19.94 12.10 -12.68
N THR A 168 20.20 10.79 -12.71
CA THR A 168 21.56 10.25 -12.73
C THR A 168 22.17 10.36 -14.12
N LYS A 169 23.49 10.57 -14.18
CA LYS A 169 24.27 10.48 -15.41
C LYS A 169 24.65 9.04 -15.78
N THR A 170 24.60 8.12 -14.82
CA THR A 170 24.89 6.70 -15.06
C THR A 170 23.84 6.14 -16.02
N LYS A 171 24.27 5.61 -17.16
CA LYS A 171 23.37 4.97 -18.13
C LYS A 171 22.84 3.64 -17.55
N PRO A 172 21.64 3.20 -17.93
CA PRO A 172 21.18 1.86 -17.58
C PRO A 172 22.04 0.80 -18.29
N PHE A 173 22.12 -0.39 -17.72
CA PHE A 173 22.82 -1.54 -18.28
C PHE A 173 22.00 -2.13 -19.43
N GLN A 174 22.65 -2.68 -20.46
CA GLN A 174 21.96 -3.37 -21.54
C GLN A 174 21.58 -4.78 -21.09
N ALA A 175 20.38 -5.23 -21.44
CA ALA A 175 19.98 -6.63 -21.27
C ALA A 175 20.46 -7.47 -22.46
N ASP A 176 21.78 -7.56 -22.64
CA ASP A 176 22.45 -8.20 -23.78
C ASP A 176 23.22 -9.48 -23.40
N GLY A 177 23.04 -9.96 -22.17
CA GLY A 177 23.78 -11.10 -21.64
C GLY A 177 25.17 -10.78 -21.10
N THR A 178 25.55 -9.49 -20.99
CA THR A 178 26.78 -9.11 -20.30
C THR A 178 26.81 -9.68 -18.89
N ILE A 179 27.91 -10.36 -18.56
CA ILE A 179 28.14 -11.00 -17.26
C ILE A 179 28.73 -9.98 -16.30
N HIS A 180 28.12 -9.88 -15.12
CA HIS A 180 28.56 -9.00 -14.03
C HIS A 180 28.94 -9.82 -12.81
N GLN A 181 29.99 -9.39 -12.11
CA GLN A 181 30.35 -9.95 -10.81
C GLN A 181 29.71 -9.12 -9.70
N TRP A 182 29.15 -9.79 -8.70
CA TRP A 182 28.47 -9.12 -7.61
C TRP A 182 28.78 -9.73 -6.25
N SER A 183 28.66 -8.91 -5.21
CA SER A 183 28.54 -9.38 -3.83
C SER A 183 27.56 -8.53 -3.03
N LEU A 184 26.92 -9.15 -2.04
CA LEU A 184 26.04 -8.52 -1.09
C LEU A 184 26.42 -9.01 0.30
N ALA A 185 26.78 -8.09 1.19
CA ALA A 185 27.11 -8.38 2.57
C ALA A 185 26.26 -7.54 3.52
N TYR A 186 25.97 -8.09 4.69
CA TYR A 186 25.39 -7.38 5.82
C TYR A 186 26.26 -7.59 7.06
N ASP A 187 26.74 -6.50 7.64
CA ASP A 187 27.45 -6.49 8.90
C ASP A 187 26.57 -5.84 9.97
N PRO A 188 26.07 -6.61 10.97
CA PRO A 188 25.26 -6.06 12.04
C PRO A 188 26.04 -5.09 12.92
N ASP A 189 27.35 -5.22 13.04
CA ASP A 189 28.16 -4.39 13.95
C ASP A 189 28.69 -3.10 13.30
N GLY A 190 28.57 -3.00 11.96
CA GLY A 190 28.92 -1.81 11.21
C GLY A 190 27.99 -0.62 11.50
N ASN A 191 28.43 0.59 11.08
CA ASN A 191 27.71 1.85 11.29
C ASN A 191 27.24 2.03 12.74
N GLU A 192 28.18 2.06 13.69
CA GLU A 192 27.89 2.23 15.11
C GLU A 192 26.91 1.17 15.67
N LYS A 193 27.09 -0.10 15.27
CA LYS A 193 26.21 -1.23 15.62
C LYS A 193 24.75 -1.09 15.14
N GLN A 194 24.45 -0.13 14.28
CA GLN A 194 23.14 0.00 13.63
C GLN A 194 22.99 -0.94 12.43
N GLY A 195 24.10 -1.50 11.94
CA GLY A 195 24.13 -2.40 10.80
C GLY A 195 24.33 -1.66 9.48
N ILE A 196 25.06 -2.30 8.57
CA ILE A 196 25.34 -1.78 7.23
C ILE A 196 25.23 -2.91 6.22
N MET A 197 24.53 -2.62 5.13
CA MET A 197 24.51 -3.47 3.94
C MET A 197 25.50 -2.92 2.92
N THR A 198 26.24 -3.78 2.24
CA THR A 198 27.22 -3.41 1.23
C THR A 198 26.98 -4.23 -0.02
N PHE A 199 26.56 -3.56 -1.10
CA PHE A 199 26.43 -4.18 -2.41
C PHE A 199 27.63 -3.79 -3.28
N THR A 200 28.25 -4.76 -3.95
CA THR A 200 29.35 -4.52 -4.88
C THR A 200 28.99 -5.07 -6.25
N LEU A 201 29.26 -4.29 -7.29
CA LEU A 201 29.05 -4.66 -8.69
C LEU A 201 30.31 -4.30 -9.48
N ASP A 202 30.93 -5.29 -10.13
CA ASP A 202 32.14 -5.13 -10.94
C ASP A 202 33.24 -4.32 -10.23
N GLY A 203 33.46 -4.63 -8.94
CA GLY A 203 34.44 -3.96 -8.08
C GLY A 203 33.99 -2.62 -7.50
N LYS A 204 32.88 -2.03 -7.98
CA LYS A 204 32.33 -0.80 -7.41
C LYS A 204 31.42 -1.09 -6.23
N THR A 205 31.68 -0.45 -5.09
CA THR A 205 30.98 -0.71 -3.83
C THR A 205 29.97 0.38 -3.49
N TYR A 206 28.82 -0.05 -2.97
CA TYR A 206 27.66 0.77 -2.62
C TYR A 206 27.21 0.45 -1.19
N PRO A 207 27.62 1.24 -0.19
CA PRO A 207 27.20 1.07 1.19
C PRO A 207 25.79 1.63 1.43
N LEU A 208 25.02 0.94 2.27
CA LEU A 208 23.71 1.37 2.77
C LEU A 208 23.65 1.14 4.29
N PRO A 209 23.92 2.18 5.09
CA PRO A 209 23.60 2.16 6.50
C PRO A 209 22.11 1.89 6.71
N LEU A 210 21.76 1.07 7.69
CA LEU A 210 20.37 1.00 8.13
C LEU A 210 19.97 2.35 8.74
N SER A 211 18.75 2.80 8.45
CA SER A 211 18.22 4.01 9.05
C SER A 211 18.07 3.81 10.56
N GLN A 212 18.16 4.91 11.32
CA GLN A 212 17.97 4.88 12.77
C GLN A 212 16.71 4.07 13.14
N SER A 213 16.84 3.19 14.14
CA SER A 213 15.80 2.27 14.64
C SER A 213 15.40 1.09 13.72
N HIS A 214 15.81 1.03 12.46
CA HIS A 214 15.40 -0.07 11.57
C HIS A 214 15.97 -1.42 12.01
N LYS A 215 17.19 -1.46 12.56
CA LYS A 215 17.73 -2.69 13.15
C LYS A 215 16.89 -3.18 14.34
N SER A 216 16.44 -2.26 15.20
CA SER A 216 15.56 -2.60 16.34
C SER A 216 14.13 -2.98 15.94
N ASP A 217 13.71 -2.68 14.70
CA ASP A 217 12.47 -3.24 14.16
C ASP A 217 12.61 -4.75 13.86
N GLY A 218 13.84 -5.26 13.76
CA GLY A 218 14.13 -6.66 13.47
C GLY A 218 13.74 -7.08 12.04
N ALA A 219 14.13 -8.29 11.67
CA ALA A 219 13.72 -9.00 10.47
C ALA A 219 14.02 -10.49 10.66
N ASN A 220 13.26 -11.35 9.99
CA ASN A 220 13.49 -12.80 9.98
C ASN A 220 13.71 -13.28 8.56
N PHE A 221 14.79 -13.99 8.28
CA PHE A 221 15.07 -14.59 6.98
C PHE A 221 15.16 -16.10 7.12
N ASN A 222 14.52 -16.82 6.20
CA ASN A 222 14.58 -18.29 6.15
C ASN A 222 14.70 -18.84 4.73
N ARG A 223 14.92 -17.97 3.75
CA ARG A 223 15.21 -18.30 2.36
C ARG A 223 16.37 -17.44 1.85
N PHE A 224 17.17 -18.00 0.96
CA PHE A 224 18.07 -17.26 0.07
C PHE A 224 17.80 -17.68 -1.38
N GLY A 225 17.62 -16.74 -2.29
CA GLY A 225 17.42 -17.06 -3.70
C GLY A 225 16.84 -15.90 -4.48
N ILE A 226 16.03 -16.23 -5.49
CA ILE A 226 15.39 -15.25 -6.37
C ILE A 226 13.88 -15.21 -6.17
N TRP A 227 13.28 -14.01 -6.24
CA TRP A 227 11.84 -13.82 -6.21
C TRP A 227 11.38 -12.71 -7.14
N ASN A 228 10.13 -12.79 -7.59
CA ASN A 228 9.56 -11.80 -8.49
C ASN A 228 9.29 -10.47 -7.77
N LEU A 229 9.45 -9.34 -8.48
CA LEU A 229 8.97 -8.07 -7.95
C LEU A 229 7.44 -8.04 -7.94
N GLN A 230 6.85 -7.91 -6.75
CA GLN A 230 5.40 -8.01 -6.54
C GLN A 230 4.64 -6.72 -6.91
N ALA A 231 4.61 -6.42 -8.21
CA ALA A 231 3.83 -5.34 -8.83
C ALA A 231 3.30 -5.82 -10.20
N ASN A 232 2.37 -5.10 -10.82
CA ASN A 232 1.99 -5.41 -12.20
C ASN A 232 3.13 -5.05 -13.16
N GLY A 233 3.38 -5.89 -14.17
CA GLY A 233 4.30 -5.55 -15.24
C GLY A 233 4.69 -6.72 -16.14
N ASP A 234 5.85 -6.57 -16.76
CA ASP A 234 6.37 -7.42 -17.84
C ASP A 234 7.48 -8.35 -17.34
N ARG A 235 8.13 -9.05 -18.28
CA ARG A 235 9.08 -10.12 -18.01
C ARG A 235 10.54 -9.73 -18.23
N MET A 236 11.40 -10.43 -17.51
CA MET A 236 12.85 -10.35 -17.56
C MET A 236 13.40 -11.77 -17.64
N ASP A 237 14.43 -11.97 -18.45
CA ASP A 237 15.19 -13.21 -18.47
C ASP A 237 16.53 -12.94 -17.76
N PHE A 238 16.73 -13.62 -16.65
CA PHE A 238 17.83 -13.40 -15.71
C PHE A 238 18.45 -14.72 -15.30
N TYR A 239 19.76 -14.72 -15.10
CA TYR A 239 20.53 -15.90 -14.71
C TYR A 239 21.61 -15.54 -13.70
N ILE A 240 21.86 -16.42 -12.74
CA ILE A 240 22.86 -16.31 -11.67
C ILE A 240 23.59 -17.64 -11.50
N ASP A 241 24.91 -17.56 -11.38
CA ASP A 241 25.78 -18.71 -11.18
C ASP A 241 27.05 -18.31 -10.38
N ASP A 242 27.94 -19.27 -10.13
CA ASP A 242 29.12 -19.15 -9.26
C ASP A 242 28.74 -18.61 -7.87
N LEU A 243 27.56 -19.00 -7.39
CA LEU A 243 27.03 -18.49 -6.13
C LEU A 243 27.83 -19.03 -4.95
N VAL A 244 28.32 -18.12 -4.12
CA VAL A 244 28.86 -18.42 -2.79
C VAL A 244 27.92 -17.82 -1.77
N LEU A 245 27.41 -18.64 -0.85
CA LEU A 245 26.50 -18.23 0.23
C LEU A 245 27.16 -18.52 1.58
N ASP A 246 27.37 -17.47 2.38
CA ASP A 246 28.05 -17.51 3.68
C ASP A 246 29.38 -18.29 3.62
N GLY A 247 30.15 -18.06 2.55
CA GLY A 247 31.44 -18.72 2.30
C GLY A 247 31.35 -20.13 1.69
N THR A 248 30.14 -20.66 1.46
CA THR A 248 29.93 -21.98 0.88
C THR A 248 29.52 -21.88 -0.60
N PRO A 249 30.34 -22.37 -1.54
CA PRO A 249 29.95 -22.49 -2.93
C PRO A 249 28.68 -23.33 -3.10
N GLN A 250 27.79 -22.91 -3.99
CA GLN A 250 26.61 -23.66 -4.40
C GLN A 250 26.87 -24.25 -5.77
N ASP A 251 26.63 -25.55 -5.92
CA ASP A 251 26.79 -26.27 -7.18
C ASP A 251 25.43 -26.35 -7.89
N PHE A 252 25.40 -25.91 -9.15
CA PHE A 252 24.24 -25.95 -10.02
C PHE A 252 24.43 -26.83 -11.25
N SER A 253 25.50 -27.64 -11.31
CA SER A 253 25.70 -28.64 -12.37
C SER A 253 24.57 -29.69 -12.45
N SER A 254 23.74 -29.75 -11.42
CA SER A 254 22.45 -30.45 -11.37
C SER A 254 21.47 -29.65 -10.50
N ASP A 255 20.17 -30.01 -10.54
CA ASP A 255 19.18 -29.36 -9.69
C ASP A 255 19.52 -29.58 -8.21
N ALA A 256 19.86 -28.49 -7.53
CA ALA A 256 20.23 -28.49 -6.12
C ALA A 256 19.02 -28.72 -5.17
N GLY A 257 17.82 -28.97 -5.70
CA GLY A 257 16.62 -29.28 -4.93
C GLY A 257 16.11 -28.09 -4.12
N TRP A 258 16.33 -26.87 -4.62
CA TRP A 258 15.85 -25.66 -3.96
C TRP A 258 14.32 -25.57 -4.02
N GLU A 259 13.73 -24.90 -3.03
CA GLU A 259 12.28 -24.78 -2.94
C GLU A 259 11.75 -23.82 -4.00
N GLY A 260 10.89 -24.33 -4.88
CA GLY A 260 10.13 -23.55 -5.85
C GLY A 260 8.69 -23.29 -5.39
N VAL A 261 8.26 -22.03 -5.41
CA VAL A 261 6.86 -21.64 -5.20
C VAL A 261 6.44 -20.74 -6.34
N GLY A 262 5.45 -21.17 -7.13
CA GLY A 262 4.88 -20.37 -8.22
C GLY A 262 5.90 -20.00 -9.31
N ASN A 263 7.03 -20.70 -9.41
CA ASN A 263 8.12 -20.43 -10.34
C ASN A 263 8.01 -21.18 -11.68
N GLN A 264 7.01 -22.06 -11.80
CA GLN A 264 6.69 -22.85 -13.00
C GLN A 264 5.17 -22.85 -13.23
N VAL A 265 4.61 -21.68 -13.55
CA VAL A 265 3.16 -21.48 -13.67
C VAL A 265 2.78 -20.50 -14.79
N GLU A 266 1.56 -20.68 -15.29
CA GLU A 266 0.86 -19.74 -16.15
C GLU A 266 -0.54 -19.49 -15.59
N PHE A 267 -0.94 -18.22 -15.43
CA PHE A 267 -2.27 -17.89 -14.91
C PHE A 267 -2.73 -16.49 -15.34
N GLU A 268 -4.03 -16.26 -15.27
CA GLU A 268 -4.65 -14.94 -15.45
C GLU A 268 -4.54 -14.11 -14.16
N GLU A 269 -3.86 -12.97 -14.20
CA GLU A 269 -3.81 -12.05 -13.05
C GLU A 269 -5.14 -11.29 -12.95
N ARG A 270 -5.68 -11.14 -11.74
CA ARG A 270 -6.92 -10.37 -11.51
C ARG A 270 -6.70 -9.03 -10.83
N ILE A 271 -5.56 -8.87 -10.16
CA ILE A 271 -5.22 -7.67 -9.41
C ILE A 271 -4.37 -6.81 -10.35
N ILE A 272 -5.02 -5.93 -11.12
CA ILE A 272 -4.35 -5.16 -12.17
C ILE A 272 -4.71 -3.70 -12.06
N ARG A 273 -3.70 -2.84 -12.07
CA ARG A 273 -3.93 -1.39 -12.12
C ARG A 273 -4.58 -0.97 -13.45
N PRO A 274 -5.59 -0.07 -13.47
CA PRO A 274 -6.27 0.58 -12.34
C PRO A 274 -7.65 -0.05 -12.04
N PHE A 275 -7.81 -1.36 -12.22
CA PHE A 275 -9.07 -2.06 -12.07
C PHE A 275 -9.36 -2.33 -10.59
N HIS A 276 -10.37 -1.64 -10.08
CA HIS A 276 -10.88 -1.82 -8.72
C HIS A 276 -11.79 -3.05 -8.65
N ASP A 277 -11.76 -3.75 -7.54
CA ASP A 277 -12.70 -4.82 -7.25
C ASP A 277 -13.07 -4.80 -5.76
N PHE A 278 -13.94 -3.88 -5.38
CA PHE A 278 -14.38 -3.67 -4.00
C PHE A 278 -15.88 -3.41 -3.86
N GLY A 279 -16.39 -3.60 -2.66
CA GLY A 279 -17.78 -3.49 -2.26
C GLY A 279 -18.15 -4.60 -1.29
N TYR A 280 -19.38 -5.09 -1.33
CA TYR A 280 -19.78 -6.28 -0.59
C TYR A 280 -19.14 -7.56 -1.15
N SER A 281 -18.51 -8.39 -0.32
CA SER A 281 -18.04 -9.73 -0.69
C SER A 281 -18.39 -10.78 0.37
N GLN A 282 -18.66 -12.00 -0.07
CA GLN A 282 -18.92 -13.15 0.81
C GLN A 282 -17.59 -13.74 1.34
N THR A 283 -16.88 -12.98 2.17
CA THR A 283 -15.58 -13.32 2.78
C THR A 283 -15.65 -13.19 4.30
N ASN A 284 -14.61 -13.62 5.03
CA ASN A 284 -14.56 -13.56 6.50
C ASN A 284 -13.17 -13.13 7.04
N HIS A 285 -12.56 -12.13 6.43
CA HIS A 285 -11.24 -11.62 6.82
C HIS A 285 -11.20 -10.89 8.18
N THR A 286 -12.35 -10.48 8.71
CA THR A 286 -12.55 -9.75 9.97
C THR A 286 -13.16 -10.63 11.08
N GLY A 287 -13.22 -11.95 10.86
CA GLY A 287 -13.53 -12.94 11.89
C GLY A 287 -15.01 -13.12 12.25
N GLY A 288 -15.92 -12.49 11.51
CA GLY A 288 -17.37 -12.65 11.62
C GLY A 288 -17.95 -13.77 10.74
N GLU A 289 -19.28 -13.78 10.60
CA GLU A 289 -19.97 -14.58 9.58
C GLU A 289 -19.54 -14.13 8.17
N PRO A 290 -19.63 -15.00 7.14
CA PRO A 290 -19.26 -14.61 5.79
C PRO A 290 -20.09 -13.41 5.28
N GLY A 291 -19.40 -12.35 4.86
CA GLY A 291 -19.99 -11.11 4.34
C GLY A 291 -19.31 -9.86 4.89
N GLU A 292 -18.69 -9.06 4.03
CA GLU A 292 -17.86 -7.91 4.45
C GLU A 292 -17.86 -6.79 3.40
N LEU A 293 -17.61 -5.55 3.83
CA LEU A 293 -17.29 -4.43 2.96
C LEU A 293 -15.78 -4.43 2.68
N GLY A 294 -15.35 -4.46 1.43
CA GLY A 294 -13.93 -4.45 1.15
C GLY A 294 -13.55 -4.88 -0.25
N GLY A 295 -12.29 -5.26 -0.42
CA GLY A 295 -11.71 -5.72 -1.67
C GLY A 295 -10.51 -4.88 -2.11
N ILE A 296 -10.23 -4.91 -3.41
CA ILE A 296 -9.05 -4.30 -4.03
C ILE A 296 -9.38 -2.87 -4.46
N ILE A 297 -8.66 -1.90 -3.90
CA ILE A 297 -8.82 -0.48 -4.22
C ILE A 297 -7.48 0.09 -4.63
N TYR A 298 -7.40 0.68 -5.82
CA TYR A 298 -6.21 1.36 -6.30
C TYR A 298 -6.23 2.85 -5.99
N ARG A 299 -5.02 3.41 -5.81
CA ARG A 299 -4.76 4.79 -6.19
C ARG A 299 -4.89 4.93 -7.72
N ASP A 300 -6.03 5.47 -8.15
CA ASP A 300 -6.43 5.70 -9.55
C ASP A 300 -6.85 7.16 -9.72
N GLU A 301 -6.45 7.82 -10.79
CA GLU A 301 -6.82 9.22 -11.04
C GLU A 301 -8.31 9.38 -11.37
N LYS A 302 -8.97 8.30 -11.79
CA LYS A 302 -10.43 8.28 -12.01
C LYS A 302 -11.17 7.96 -10.71
N PRO A 303 -12.35 8.56 -10.48
CA PRO A 303 -13.09 8.33 -9.24
C PRO A 303 -13.73 6.93 -9.19
N ALA A 304 -13.78 6.35 -7.99
CA ALA A 304 -14.50 5.13 -7.66
C ALA A 304 -15.00 5.20 -6.20
N TYR A 305 -16.17 4.62 -5.93
CA TYR A 305 -16.70 4.47 -4.57
C TYR A 305 -17.68 3.30 -4.43
N TYR A 306 -17.91 2.89 -3.19
CA TYR A 306 -19.02 2.05 -2.77
C TYR A 306 -19.49 2.51 -1.40
N GLY A 307 -20.76 2.91 -1.26
CA GLY A 307 -21.23 3.54 -0.02
C GLY A 307 -22.73 3.54 0.21
N ALA A 308 -23.10 3.51 1.49
CA ALA A 308 -24.47 3.64 1.97
C ALA A 308 -25.00 5.05 1.71
N MET A 309 -26.25 5.19 1.32
CA MET A 309 -26.93 6.49 1.35
C MET A 309 -27.18 6.91 2.80
N VAL A 310 -26.77 8.13 3.16
CA VAL A 310 -26.90 8.64 4.53
C VAL A 310 -27.89 9.79 4.69
N GLU A 311 -28.61 10.15 3.62
CA GLU A 311 -29.31 11.43 3.48
C GLU A 311 -28.33 12.63 3.66
N THR A 312 -28.75 13.86 3.37
CA THR A 312 -27.80 15.00 3.38
C THR A 312 -27.34 15.35 4.80
N LEU A 313 -26.05 15.12 5.08
CA LEU A 313 -25.32 15.53 6.29
C LEU A 313 -24.33 16.67 5.96
N THR A 314 -23.91 17.42 6.97
CA THR A 314 -22.95 18.54 6.83
C THR A 314 -21.94 18.60 7.97
N LEU A 315 -21.04 19.58 7.92
CA LEU A 315 -20.12 19.92 9.03
C LEU A 315 -20.81 20.53 10.26
N GLU A 316 -22.13 20.70 10.25
CA GLU A 316 -22.88 21.12 11.45
C GLU A 316 -23.40 19.92 12.24
N ASN A 317 -23.29 18.70 11.71
CA ASN A 317 -23.75 17.49 12.38
C ASN A 317 -22.62 16.83 13.19
N GLU A 318 -22.95 16.24 14.32
CA GLU A 318 -22.09 15.24 14.96
C GLU A 318 -22.11 13.94 14.15
N LEU A 319 -20.93 13.46 13.76
CA LEU A 319 -20.79 12.27 12.92
C LEU A 319 -19.88 11.27 13.61
N GLU A 320 -20.29 10.01 13.70
CA GLU A 320 -19.42 8.96 14.23
C GLU A 320 -19.59 7.65 13.47
N ALA A 321 -18.50 6.92 13.36
CA ALA A 321 -18.46 5.60 12.77
C ALA A 321 -17.48 4.69 13.53
N THR A 322 -17.80 3.41 13.59
CA THR A 322 -17.01 2.37 14.25
C THR A 322 -17.09 1.07 13.46
N GLY A 323 -16.13 0.18 13.65
CA GLY A 323 -16.22 -1.19 13.14
C GLY A 323 -14.92 -1.95 13.35
N LYS A 324 -14.85 -3.11 12.69
CA LYS A 324 -13.63 -3.90 12.52
C LYS A 324 -13.00 -3.62 11.17
N ILE A 325 -11.68 -3.72 11.08
CA ILE A 325 -10.93 -3.56 9.83
C ILE A 325 -9.76 -4.54 9.78
N ALA A 326 -9.53 -5.15 8.63
CA ALA A 326 -8.36 -5.97 8.34
C ALA A 326 -7.73 -5.54 7.01
N LEU A 327 -6.46 -5.14 7.03
CA LEU A 327 -5.68 -4.89 5.83
C LEU A 327 -4.90 -6.16 5.50
N THR A 328 -5.26 -6.83 4.41
CA THR A 328 -4.75 -8.17 4.06
C THR A 328 -3.61 -8.13 3.04
N ASP A 329 -3.54 -7.07 2.26
CA ASP A 329 -2.48 -6.83 1.28
C ASP A 329 -2.40 -5.33 1.00
N ALA A 330 -1.19 -4.82 0.73
CA ALA A 330 -1.02 -3.45 0.27
C ALA A 330 0.36 -3.21 -0.34
N GLY A 331 0.39 -2.46 -1.44
CA GLY A 331 1.62 -1.89 -1.97
C GLY A 331 2.01 -0.60 -1.25
N SER A 332 3.29 -0.23 -1.30
CA SER A 332 3.70 1.16 -1.04
C SER A 332 3.07 2.10 -2.06
N ASP A 333 2.84 3.36 -1.68
CA ASP A 333 2.10 4.34 -2.48
C ASP A 333 0.68 3.86 -2.86
N SER A 334 0.03 3.14 -1.95
CA SER A 334 -1.40 2.82 -2.01
C SER A 334 -2.17 3.60 -0.94
N ALA A 335 -3.45 3.85 -1.21
CA ALA A 335 -4.32 4.50 -0.25
C ALA A 335 -5.81 4.30 -0.59
N PHE A 336 -6.65 4.47 0.42
CA PHE A 336 -8.10 4.62 0.25
C PHE A 336 -8.67 5.52 1.36
N TYR A 337 -9.87 6.01 1.13
CA TYR A 337 -10.64 6.72 2.15
C TYR A 337 -11.81 5.87 2.64
N LEU A 338 -12.09 5.98 3.94
CA LEU A 338 -13.27 5.45 4.60
C LEU A 338 -13.98 6.58 5.36
N GLY A 339 -15.21 6.91 4.99
CA GLY A 339 -15.97 7.94 5.69
C GLY A 339 -17.11 8.53 4.89
N TRP A 340 -17.51 9.76 5.25
CA TRP A 340 -18.59 10.50 4.60
C TRP A 340 -18.07 11.29 3.39
N PHE A 341 -18.81 11.26 2.29
CA PHE A 341 -18.48 12.01 1.08
C PHE A 341 -19.74 12.38 0.30
N ASN A 342 -19.60 13.30 -0.66
CA ASN A 342 -20.64 13.58 -1.64
C ASN A 342 -20.36 12.85 -2.97
N SER A 343 -21.27 11.96 -3.34
CA SER A 343 -21.16 11.10 -4.53
C SER A 343 -21.05 11.90 -5.83
N ALA A 344 -21.85 12.95 -6.01
CA ALA A 344 -21.81 13.79 -7.21
C ALA A 344 -20.43 14.45 -7.39
N THR A 345 -19.92 15.13 -6.35
CA THR A 345 -18.59 15.74 -6.44
C THR A 345 -17.46 14.74 -6.59
N LYS A 346 -17.63 13.49 -6.10
CA LYS A 346 -16.68 12.41 -6.34
C LYS A 346 -16.68 12.00 -7.81
N MET A 347 -17.84 11.71 -8.40
CA MET A 347 -17.97 11.28 -9.81
C MET A 347 -17.49 12.35 -10.80
N ASP A 348 -17.75 13.61 -10.47
CA ASP A 348 -17.40 14.75 -11.33
C ASP A 348 -15.96 15.20 -11.17
N ASN A 349 -15.23 14.73 -10.13
CA ASN A 349 -13.84 15.13 -9.94
C ASN A 349 -12.93 14.57 -11.05
N LYS A 350 -12.50 15.44 -11.97
CA LYS A 350 -11.55 15.12 -13.04
C LYS A 350 -10.12 15.54 -12.73
N ILE A 351 -9.88 16.19 -11.59
CA ILE A 351 -8.55 16.69 -11.21
C ILE A 351 -7.95 15.72 -10.19
N PRO A 352 -6.77 15.13 -10.46
CA PRO A 352 -6.07 14.30 -9.49
C PRO A 352 -5.74 15.05 -8.21
N GLU A 353 -5.75 14.35 -7.08
CA GLU A 353 -5.51 14.90 -5.73
C GLU A 353 -4.09 15.44 -5.52
N HIS A 354 -3.11 15.01 -6.34
CA HIS A 354 -1.78 15.62 -6.34
C HIS A 354 -1.76 17.02 -6.98
N LYS A 355 -2.84 17.45 -7.64
CA LYS A 355 -3.02 18.81 -8.20
C LYS A 355 -4.03 19.62 -7.41
N ALA A 356 -5.17 19.03 -7.04
CA ALA A 356 -6.19 19.69 -6.24
C ALA A 356 -6.95 18.70 -5.37
N ARG A 357 -7.19 19.05 -4.10
CA ARG A 357 -7.87 18.18 -3.12
C ARG A 357 -9.31 17.89 -3.54
N GLN A 358 -9.78 16.68 -3.24
CA GLN A 358 -11.19 16.29 -3.40
C GLN A 358 -12.10 17.17 -2.53
N LYS A 359 -13.25 17.56 -3.07
CA LYS A 359 -14.27 18.35 -2.35
C LYS A 359 -15.19 17.46 -1.53
N ASN A 360 -15.85 18.05 -0.54
CA ASN A 360 -16.98 17.46 0.18
C ASN A 360 -16.73 16.05 0.74
N TYR A 361 -15.74 15.90 1.60
CA TYR A 361 -15.51 14.65 2.31
C TYR A 361 -14.99 14.86 3.73
N LEU A 362 -15.23 13.86 4.57
CA LEU A 362 -14.73 13.73 5.92
C LEU A 362 -14.47 12.25 6.18
N ALA A 363 -13.20 11.86 6.24
CA ALA A 363 -12.83 10.45 6.21
C ALA A 363 -11.57 10.14 7.03
N ILE A 364 -11.39 8.86 7.32
CA ILE A 364 -10.08 8.28 7.56
C ILE A 364 -9.41 8.07 6.20
N LEU A 365 -8.20 8.58 6.03
CA LEU A 365 -7.26 8.20 5.00
C LEU A 365 -6.35 7.10 5.55
N VAL A 366 -6.40 5.94 4.92
CA VAL A 366 -5.39 4.90 5.09
C VAL A 366 -4.41 5.03 3.94
N GLU A 367 -3.16 5.42 4.21
CA GLU A 367 -2.15 5.67 3.17
C GLU A 367 -0.80 5.09 3.57
N GLY A 368 -0.18 4.35 2.66
CA GLY A 368 1.11 3.72 2.85
C GLY A 368 2.26 4.45 2.17
N PRO A 369 2.96 5.41 2.81
CA PRO A 369 4.23 5.86 2.28
C PRO A 369 5.24 4.72 2.34
N SER A 370 6.19 4.70 1.41
CA SER A 370 6.97 3.50 1.10
C SER A 370 7.85 2.92 2.22
N ARG A 371 7.91 3.56 3.40
CA ARG A 371 8.90 3.31 4.47
C ARG A 371 8.32 2.97 5.85
N VAL A 372 6.99 2.92 6.05
CA VAL A 372 6.45 2.84 7.43
C VAL A 372 5.26 1.88 7.61
N GLY A 373 4.69 1.34 6.52
CA GLY A 373 3.36 0.71 6.52
C GLY A 373 2.28 1.73 6.16
N HIS A 374 1.04 1.57 6.63
CA HIS A 374 -0.09 2.43 6.28
C HIS A 374 -0.56 3.27 7.46
N TYR A 375 -0.44 4.58 7.32
CA TYR A 375 -0.96 5.52 8.30
C TYR A 375 -2.48 5.56 8.27
N PHE A 376 -3.07 5.51 9.45
CA PHE A 376 -4.50 5.67 9.68
C PHE A 376 -4.74 7.10 10.20
N ARG A 377 -5.25 8.00 9.36
CA ARG A 377 -5.27 9.45 9.63
C ARG A 377 -6.59 10.11 9.29
N PRO A 378 -7.05 11.11 10.07
CA PRO A 378 -8.22 11.88 9.71
C PRO A 378 -7.88 12.85 8.56
N SER A 379 -8.85 13.05 7.67
CA SER A 379 -8.74 13.94 6.51
C SER A 379 -10.10 14.53 6.16
N TYR A 380 -10.13 15.78 5.69
CA TYR A 380 -11.35 16.41 5.21
C TYR A 380 -11.09 17.29 3.99
N GLY A 381 -12.16 17.52 3.22
CA GLY A 381 -12.24 18.46 2.11
C GLY A 381 -13.57 19.20 2.15
N THR A 382 -13.51 20.52 2.12
CA THR A 382 -14.66 21.45 2.10
C THR A 382 -15.28 21.54 0.71
N SER A 383 -16.39 22.25 0.60
CA SER A 383 -17.10 22.52 -0.65
C SER A 383 -16.25 23.32 -1.67
N THR A 384 -15.30 24.13 -1.18
CA THR A 384 -14.43 24.95 -2.02
C THR A 384 -13.14 24.23 -2.46
N GLY A 385 -12.90 23.01 -1.97
CA GLY A 385 -11.66 22.26 -2.25
C GLY A 385 -10.52 22.55 -1.27
N GLU A 386 -10.79 23.37 -0.25
CA GLU A 386 -9.90 23.60 0.88
C GLU A 386 -10.02 22.45 1.88
N GLY A 387 -8.95 22.12 2.60
CA GLY A 387 -9.02 21.10 3.64
C GLY A 387 -7.64 20.65 4.10
N LEU A 388 -7.62 19.65 4.98
CA LEU A 388 -6.39 19.17 5.58
C LEU A 388 -6.47 17.65 5.79
N THR A 389 -5.31 17.01 5.64
CA THR A 389 -5.04 15.67 6.13
C THR A 389 -4.10 15.82 7.30
N ALA A 390 -4.32 15.08 8.39
CA ALA A 390 -3.39 15.15 9.51
C ALA A 390 -1.94 14.91 9.03
N PRO A 391 -0.99 15.79 9.39
CA PRO A 391 0.36 15.72 8.86
C PRO A 391 1.06 14.44 9.29
N HIS A 392 2.08 14.04 8.52
CA HIS A 392 3.09 13.13 9.05
C HIS A 392 3.79 13.86 10.21
N PRO A 393 3.86 13.28 11.42
CA PRO A 393 4.48 13.98 12.53
C PRO A 393 5.98 14.05 12.29
N VAL A 394 6.50 15.27 12.23
CA VAL A 394 7.94 15.52 12.35
C VAL A 394 8.34 15.48 13.83
N THR A 395 7.38 15.63 14.76
CA THR A 395 7.60 15.56 16.22
C THR A 395 6.39 14.99 17.01
N ARG A 396 6.63 13.85 17.68
CA ARG A 396 6.06 13.32 18.95
C ARG A 396 4.71 12.60 19.07
N LYS A 397 3.79 12.55 18.10
CA LYS A 397 2.71 11.52 18.12
C LYS A 397 2.47 10.94 16.73
N GLU A 398 3.18 9.86 16.41
CA GLU A 398 2.93 9.04 15.21
C GLU A 398 1.45 8.67 15.13
N PRO A 399 0.77 8.91 13.99
CA PRO A 399 -0.58 8.39 13.79
C PRO A 399 -0.58 6.85 13.96
N PRO A 400 -1.74 6.25 14.24
CA PRO A 400 -1.85 4.80 14.20
C PRO A 400 -1.41 4.27 12.83
N ILE A 401 -0.81 3.08 12.85
CA ILE A 401 -0.32 2.39 11.67
C ILE A 401 -1.05 1.06 11.61
N ILE A 402 -1.72 0.81 10.49
CA ILE A 402 -2.25 -0.50 10.12
C ILE A 402 -1.27 -1.17 9.14
N ARG A 403 -1.12 -2.49 9.23
CA ARG A 403 -0.18 -3.26 8.41
C ARG A 403 -0.94 -4.25 7.54
N PRO A 404 -0.42 -4.58 6.34
CA PRO A 404 -1.01 -5.59 5.47
C PRO A 404 -0.66 -7.01 5.93
N ASP A 405 -0.95 -7.34 7.20
CA ASP A 405 -0.71 -8.65 7.82
C ASP A 405 -2.00 -9.42 8.08
N GLY A 406 -3.15 -8.85 7.74
CA GLY A 406 -4.48 -9.44 7.96
C GLY A 406 -4.92 -9.40 9.43
N GLN A 407 -4.19 -8.74 10.32
CA GLN A 407 -4.65 -8.57 11.70
C GLN A 407 -5.94 -7.77 11.72
N ILE A 408 -6.87 -8.22 12.56
CA ILE A 408 -8.15 -7.55 12.79
C ILE A 408 -7.93 -6.46 13.83
N HIS A 409 -8.40 -5.26 13.51
CA HIS A 409 -8.32 -4.09 14.37
C HIS A 409 -9.70 -3.51 14.64
N GLU A 410 -9.87 -2.93 15.82
CA GLU A 410 -11.03 -2.09 16.12
C GLU A 410 -10.72 -0.64 15.78
N TRP A 411 -11.66 0.04 15.14
CA TRP A 411 -11.49 1.44 14.78
C TRP A 411 -12.71 2.28 15.10
N SER A 412 -12.47 3.58 15.29
CA SER A 412 -13.53 4.58 15.40
C SER A 412 -13.12 5.91 14.77
N MET A 413 -14.13 6.66 14.37
CA MET A 413 -14.04 8.04 13.91
C MET A 413 -15.18 8.83 14.52
N ARG A 414 -14.87 9.98 15.12
CA ARG A 414 -15.84 10.95 15.62
C ARG A 414 -15.50 12.33 15.09
N TYR A 415 -16.52 13.04 14.64
CA TYR A 415 -16.47 14.46 14.33
C TYR A 415 -17.45 15.20 15.23
N SER A 416 -16.94 16.21 15.93
CA SER A 416 -17.75 17.17 16.67
C SER A 416 -17.61 18.56 16.04
N PRO A 417 -18.71 19.25 15.73
CA PRO A 417 -18.68 20.61 15.19
C PRO A 417 -18.40 21.68 16.24
N SER A 418 -18.56 21.38 17.53
CA SER A 418 -18.39 22.32 18.65
C SER A 418 -16.99 22.28 19.28
N GLU A 419 -16.23 21.22 19.02
CA GLU A 419 -14.87 21.07 19.54
C GLU A 419 -13.85 22.00 18.86
N ALA A 420 -12.69 22.15 19.51
CA ALA A 420 -11.60 23.05 19.11
C ALA A 420 -12.01 24.53 19.01
N GLY A 421 -12.94 24.95 19.86
CA GLY A 421 -13.50 26.31 19.88
C GLY A 421 -14.42 26.55 18.69
N ASP A 422 -15.42 25.68 18.51
CA ASP A 422 -16.42 25.71 17.43
C ASP A 422 -15.86 25.62 16.00
N LYS A 423 -14.58 25.26 15.86
CA LYS A 423 -13.94 25.02 14.56
C LYS A 423 -14.32 23.66 13.99
N GLY A 424 -14.63 22.71 14.86
CA GLY A 424 -14.82 21.32 14.53
C GLY A 424 -13.54 20.50 14.68
N GLN A 425 -13.68 19.28 15.19
CA GLN A 425 -12.57 18.36 15.44
C GLN A 425 -12.93 16.96 14.95
N VAL A 426 -11.98 16.34 14.26
CA VAL A 426 -12.01 14.91 13.90
C VAL A 426 -11.08 14.16 14.84
N ARG A 427 -11.59 13.15 15.52
CA ARG A 427 -10.81 12.20 16.33
C ARG A 427 -11.02 10.80 15.78
N ILE A 428 -9.93 10.08 15.55
CA ILE A 428 -9.96 8.67 15.14
C ILE A 428 -9.19 7.81 16.12
N THR A 429 -9.52 6.52 16.17
CA THR A 429 -8.73 5.52 16.90
C THR A 429 -8.54 4.25 16.06
N LEU A 430 -7.42 3.56 16.31
CA LEU A 430 -7.14 2.20 15.87
C LEU A 430 -6.55 1.47 17.07
N ASP A 431 -7.21 0.42 17.55
CA ASP A 431 -6.87 -0.30 18.79
C ASP A 431 -6.63 0.65 19.98
N GLY A 432 -7.52 1.64 20.15
CA GLY A 432 -7.43 2.64 21.21
C GLY A 432 -6.36 3.73 21.00
N LYS A 433 -5.43 3.58 20.06
CA LYS A 433 -4.45 4.64 19.73
C LYS A 433 -5.16 5.75 18.97
N ALA A 434 -5.19 6.95 19.55
CA ALA A 434 -5.94 8.08 18.99
C ALA A 434 -5.08 9.01 18.12
N HIS A 435 -5.71 9.62 17.12
CA HIS A 435 -5.17 10.75 16.37
C HIS A 435 -6.27 11.79 16.12
N THR A 436 -5.92 13.06 16.22
CA THR A 436 -6.87 14.17 16.16
C THR A 436 -6.45 15.18 15.10
N LEU A 437 -7.43 15.74 14.40
CA LEU A 437 -7.29 16.84 13.47
C LEU A 437 -8.36 17.89 13.74
N ASN A 438 -7.92 19.08 14.13
CA ASN A 438 -8.79 20.25 14.17
C ASN A 438 -8.97 20.80 12.76
N LEU A 439 -10.17 21.22 12.41
CA LEU A 439 -10.39 22.00 11.19
C LEU A 439 -9.63 23.33 11.28
N ARG A 440 -9.11 23.80 10.15
CA ARG A 440 -8.48 25.12 10.09
C ARG A 440 -9.54 26.22 10.32
N PRO A 441 -9.15 27.38 10.87
CA PRO A 441 -10.05 28.51 11.00
C PRO A 441 -10.78 28.84 9.68
N GLY A 442 -12.10 28.95 9.74
CA GLY A 442 -12.95 29.24 8.58
C GLY A 442 -13.36 28.03 7.72
N ASP A 443 -12.71 26.87 7.84
CA ASP A 443 -13.03 25.70 7.01
C ASP A 443 -14.43 25.12 7.30
N LYS A 444 -14.88 25.13 8.56
CA LYS A 444 -16.25 24.73 8.90
C LYS A 444 -17.29 25.61 8.22
N ALA A 445 -17.09 26.93 8.22
CA ALA A 445 -17.99 27.89 7.56
C ALA A 445 -18.00 27.76 6.02
N ARG A 446 -16.90 27.30 5.40
CA ARG A 446 -16.89 26.91 3.97
C ARG A 446 -17.81 25.72 3.69
N GLY A 447 -18.14 24.94 4.72
CA GLY A 447 -19.08 23.83 4.67
C GLY A 447 -18.56 22.63 3.87
N ALA A 448 -19.27 21.53 4.05
CA ALA A 448 -19.22 20.35 3.20
C ALA A 448 -20.60 19.69 3.27
N LYS A 449 -21.00 19.02 2.20
CA LYS A 449 -22.21 18.19 2.17
C LYS A 449 -21.80 16.74 1.97
N PHE A 450 -22.50 15.81 2.61
CA PHE A 450 -22.27 14.38 2.45
C PHE A 450 -23.59 13.69 2.18
N ASP A 451 -23.59 12.75 1.23
CA ASP A 451 -24.76 11.93 0.88
C ASP A 451 -24.45 10.43 0.86
N ARG A 452 -23.17 10.06 1.07
CA ARG A 452 -22.71 8.69 1.21
C ARG A 452 -21.83 8.51 2.45
N PHE A 453 -21.83 7.29 2.98
CA PHE A 453 -20.79 6.78 3.87
C PHE A 453 -20.23 5.48 3.29
N GLY A 454 -18.91 5.35 3.19
CA GLY A 454 -18.30 4.11 2.72
C GLY A 454 -16.85 4.28 2.25
N ILE A 455 -16.45 3.43 1.30
CA ILE A 455 -15.11 3.42 0.73
C ILE A 455 -15.08 4.23 -0.56
N PHE A 456 -14.05 5.06 -0.72
CA PHE A 456 -13.77 5.72 -1.99
C PHE A 456 -12.26 5.82 -2.23
N ASN A 457 -11.85 5.81 -3.50
CA ASN A 457 -10.44 5.80 -3.85
C ASN A 457 -9.77 7.16 -3.64
N MET A 458 -8.48 7.16 -3.31
CA MET A 458 -7.65 8.37 -3.43
C MET A 458 -7.33 8.60 -4.90
N GLN A 459 -7.65 9.79 -5.42
CA GLN A 459 -7.51 10.13 -6.84
C GLN A 459 -6.09 10.55 -7.23
N SER A 460 -5.14 9.63 -7.11
CA SER A 460 -3.74 9.84 -7.48
C SER A 460 -3.18 8.56 -8.09
N GLY A 461 -2.10 8.63 -8.86
CA GLY A 461 -1.39 7.42 -9.29
C GLY A 461 -0.79 6.65 -8.11
N GLY A 462 -0.73 5.32 -8.20
CA GLY A 462 -0.20 4.48 -7.12
C GLY A 462 -0.64 3.02 -7.19
N HIS A 463 -0.43 2.29 -6.09
CA HIS A 463 -0.70 0.86 -5.93
C HIS A 463 -2.06 0.60 -5.25
N HIS A 464 -2.41 -0.69 -5.10
CA HIS A 464 -3.61 -1.13 -4.40
C HIS A 464 -3.39 -1.36 -2.90
N VAL A 465 -4.50 -1.26 -2.19
CA VAL A 465 -4.74 -1.96 -0.93
C VAL A 465 -5.74 -3.09 -1.16
N ARG A 466 -5.75 -4.09 -0.28
CA ARG A 466 -6.85 -5.02 -0.08
C ARG A 466 -7.28 -4.99 1.39
N VAL A 467 -8.48 -4.48 1.62
CA VAL A 467 -9.00 -4.21 2.95
C VAL A 467 -10.40 -4.79 3.11
N TYR A 468 -10.76 -5.19 4.32
CA TYR A 468 -12.08 -5.68 4.69
C TYR A 468 -12.55 -5.01 5.98
N ILE A 469 -13.85 -4.74 6.06
CA ILE A 469 -14.53 -3.99 7.13
C ILE A 469 -15.85 -4.70 7.43
N ASP A 470 -16.12 -4.87 8.71
CA ASP A 470 -17.37 -5.44 9.21
C ASP A 470 -17.78 -4.78 10.55
N GLU A 471 -18.94 -5.16 11.09
CA GLU A 471 -19.56 -4.63 12.30
C GLU A 471 -19.67 -3.10 12.25
N LEU A 472 -19.96 -2.59 11.07
CA LEU A 472 -19.90 -1.18 10.77
C LEU A 472 -21.13 -0.47 11.34
N THR A 473 -20.89 0.48 12.22
CA THR A 473 -21.89 1.47 12.64
C THR A 473 -21.50 2.84 12.13
N HIS A 474 -22.44 3.62 11.60
CA HIS A 474 -22.19 5.00 11.16
C HIS A 474 -23.40 5.91 11.38
N THR A 475 -23.14 7.21 11.48
CA THR A 475 -24.18 8.24 11.49
C THR A 475 -24.83 8.40 10.11
N SER A 476 -26.17 8.41 10.09
CA SER A 476 -27.04 8.81 8.98
C SER A 476 -28.09 9.81 9.48
N LYS A 477 -28.76 10.55 8.60
CA LYS A 477 -29.96 11.31 8.98
C LYS A 477 -31.15 10.38 9.11
N ALA A 478 -32.04 10.63 10.07
CA ALA A 478 -33.33 9.95 10.10
C ALA A 478 -34.08 10.22 8.78
N LYS A 479 -34.62 9.18 8.15
CA LYS A 479 -35.61 9.37 7.09
C LYS A 479 -36.83 10.03 7.71
N THR A 480 -37.17 11.24 7.27
CA THR A 480 -38.48 11.81 7.56
C THR A 480 -39.51 10.91 6.89
N GLY A 481 -40.32 10.21 7.68
CA GLY A 481 -41.39 9.36 7.16
C GLY A 481 -42.35 10.17 6.29
N ASN A 482 -42.77 9.57 5.19
CA ASN A 482 -43.95 10.04 4.44
C ASN A 482 -45.22 9.84 5.27
#